data_AF-A0A954JND3-F1
#
_entry.id   AF-A0A954JND3-F1
#
_cell.length_a   1.000
_cell.length_b   1.000
_cell.length_c   1.000
_cell.angle_alpha   90.00
_cell.angle_beta   90.00
_cell.angle_gamma   90.00
#
_symmetry.space_group_name_H-M   'P 1'
#
loop_
_entity.id
_entity.type
_entity.pdbx_description
1 polymer ?
#
loop_
_entity_poly.entity_id
_entity_poly.type
_entity_poly.pdbx_seq_one_letter_code
_entity_poly.pdbx_strand_id
1 'polypeptide(L)'
;MNLPTSAADKAPLPQDETSGPPKKRGVPEGLWLRCPACSATIFRKHLEKNFDMCPECEHHFYVSCRRRISQLLDEESFEEWFPGLMPTDPLGFNDKKPYSQR
;
A
#
# COMPACT_ATOMS: atom_id res chain seq x y z
N MET A 1 22.32 -49.39 45.39
CA MET A 1 22.59 -49.21 43.94
C MET A 1 22.52 -47.72 43.65
N ASN A 2 23.69 -47.07 43.66
CA ASN A 2 23.83 -45.64 43.34
C ASN A 2 23.92 -45.47 41.83
N LEU A 3 23.13 -44.55 41.28
CA LEU A 3 23.30 -44.01 39.93
C LEU A 3 23.73 -42.53 40.07
N PRO A 4 24.83 -42.12 39.40
CA PRO A 4 25.43 -40.81 39.59
C PRO A 4 24.69 -39.69 38.83
N THR A 5 24.52 -38.55 39.51
CA THR A 5 24.09 -37.26 38.94
C THR A 5 25.23 -36.68 38.10
N SER A 6 25.02 -36.49 36.80
CA SER A 6 25.98 -35.80 35.92
C SER A 6 25.58 -34.33 35.74
N ALA A 7 26.51 -33.45 36.08
CA ALA A 7 26.43 -32.01 35.91
C ALA A 7 26.62 -31.64 34.43
N ALA A 8 25.75 -30.76 33.92
CA ALA A 8 25.90 -30.15 32.61
C ALA A 8 26.48 -28.74 32.76
N ASP A 9 27.67 -28.54 32.18
CA ASP A 9 28.37 -27.27 32.04
C ASP A 9 27.51 -26.21 31.34
N LYS A 10 27.36 -25.03 31.95
CA LYS A 10 26.80 -23.84 31.30
C LYS A 10 27.95 -22.93 30.85
N ALA A 11 28.16 -22.85 29.55
CA ALA A 11 28.97 -21.81 28.93
C ALA A 11 28.31 -20.42 29.16
N PRO A 12 29.07 -19.34 29.42
CA PRO A 12 28.50 -18.01 29.55
C PRO A 12 28.12 -17.45 28.18
N LEU A 13 26.92 -16.86 28.08
CA LEU A 13 26.48 -16.09 26.92
C LEU A 13 27.32 -14.80 26.78
N PRO A 14 27.65 -14.35 25.55
CA PRO A 14 28.41 -13.14 25.33
C PRO A 14 27.60 -11.89 25.72
N GLN A 15 28.25 -10.97 26.44
CA GLN A 15 27.66 -9.71 26.88
C GLN A 15 27.67 -8.71 25.71
N ASP A 16 26.48 -8.33 25.23
CA ASP A 16 26.30 -7.33 24.19
C ASP A 16 26.26 -5.93 24.82
N GLU A 17 27.39 -5.23 24.74
CA GLU A 17 27.52 -3.84 25.19
C GLU A 17 27.25 -2.89 24.00
N THR A 18 26.31 -1.96 24.22
CA THR A 18 26.02 -0.71 23.49
C THR A 18 25.03 -0.74 22.31
N SER A 19 23.83 -0.18 22.52
CA SER A 19 23.27 0.85 21.62
C SER A 19 22.16 1.64 22.34
N GLY A 20 22.20 2.97 22.22
CA GLY A 20 21.33 3.91 22.94
C GLY A 20 19.83 3.81 22.62
N PRO A 21 18.98 4.67 23.23
CA PRO A 21 17.54 4.55 23.12
C PRO A 21 17.09 4.58 21.64
N PRO A 22 16.22 3.66 21.21
CA PRO A 22 15.82 3.57 19.82
C PRO A 22 15.18 4.88 19.37
N LYS A 23 15.73 5.51 18.34
CA LYS A 23 15.10 6.65 17.66
C LYS A 23 13.67 6.25 17.30
N LYS A 24 12.68 6.98 17.82
CA LYS A 24 11.26 6.79 17.51
C LYS A 24 11.07 7.03 16.00
N ARG A 25 11.08 5.96 15.21
CA ARG A 25 10.70 5.98 13.80
C ARG A 25 9.24 6.42 13.73
N GLY A 26 8.98 7.62 13.21
CA GLY A 26 7.62 8.13 13.03
C GLY A 26 6.80 7.20 12.14
N VAL A 27 5.52 7.04 12.45
CA VAL A 27 4.60 6.24 11.63
C VAL A 27 4.44 6.93 10.27
N PRO A 28 4.66 6.23 9.14
CA PRO A 28 4.46 6.79 7.81
C PRO A 28 3.01 7.26 7.61
N GLU A 29 2.84 8.42 6.99
CA GLU A 29 1.51 8.93 6.64
C GLU A 29 0.82 8.02 5.61
N GLY A 30 -0.52 7.98 5.64
CA GLY A 30 -1.32 7.24 4.65
C GLY A 30 -1.40 5.72 4.85
N LEU A 31 -1.01 5.18 6.00
CA LEU A 31 -1.21 3.77 6.34
C LEU A 31 -2.69 3.41 6.57
N TRP A 32 -3.48 4.38 7.02
CA TRP A 32 -4.89 4.21 7.35
C TRP A 32 -5.77 5.10 6.47
N LEU A 33 -6.88 4.55 6.02
CA LEU A 33 -7.86 5.21 5.15
C LEU A 33 -9.23 5.13 5.82
N ARG A 34 -10.06 6.16 5.68
CA ARG A 34 -11.46 6.10 6.11
C ARG A 34 -12.35 5.78 4.91
N CYS A 35 -13.24 4.79 5.05
CA CYS A 35 -14.23 4.49 4.02
C CYS A 35 -15.25 5.62 3.89
N PRO A 36 -15.50 6.15 2.68
CA PRO A 36 -16.51 7.20 2.49
C PRO A 36 -17.94 6.67 2.66
N ALA A 37 -18.19 5.36 2.49
CA ALA A 37 -19.52 4.77 2.60
C ALA A 37 -19.87 4.36 4.04
N CYS A 38 -19.02 3.57 4.71
CA CYS A 38 -19.31 3.04 6.04
C CYS A 38 -18.50 3.69 7.18
N SER A 39 -17.63 4.65 6.88
CA SER A 39 -16.73 5.31 7.85
C SER A 39 -15.73 4.40 8.58
N ALA A 40 -15.60 3.13 8.19
CA ALA A 40 -14.59 2.24 8.76
C ALA A 40 -13.16 2.74 8.50
N THR A 41 -12.27 2.55 9.49
CA THR A 41 -10.84 2.80 9.36
C THR A 41 -10.16 1.55 8.82
N ILE A 42 -9.65 1.63 7.60
CA ILE A 42 -9.10 0.50 6.84
C ILE A 42 -7.60 0.66 6.73
N PHE A 43 -6.86 -0.41 6.99
CA PHE A 43 -5.43 -0.45 6.71
C PHE A 43 -5.21 -0.52 5.20
N ARG A 44 -4.43 0.41 4.64
CA ARG A 44 -4.24 0.55 3.18
C ARG A 44 -3.89 -0.79 2.53
N LYS A 45 -2.93 -1.56 3.07
CA LYS A 45 -2.54 -2.86 2.49
C LYS A 45 -3.68 -3.88 2.41
N HIS A 46 -4.66 -3.85 3.32
CA HIS A 46 -5.82 -4.74 3.23
C HIS A 46 -6.75 -4.32 2.09
N LEU A 47 -6.94 -3.01 1.93
CA LEU A 47 -7.69 -2.46 0.81
C LEU A 47 -7.05 -2.84 -0.53
N GLU A 48 -5.72 -2.73 -0.63
CA GLU A 48 -4.99 -3.07 -1.87
C GLU A 48 -5.06 -4.55 -2.22
N LYS A 49 -4.97 -5.44 -1.22
CA LYS A 49 -5.15 -6.88 -1.40
C LYS A 49 -6.57 -7.25 -1.82
N ASN A 50 -7.57 -6.44 -1.45
CA ASN A 50 -8.96 -6.64 -1.79
C ASN A 50 -9.39 -5.83 -3.03
N PHE A 51 -8.47 -5.55 -3.95
CA PHE A 51 -8.75 -4.86 -5.22
C PHE A 51 -9.46 -3.50 -5.05
N ASP A 52 -9.08 -2.75 -4.01
CA ASP A 52 -9.66 -1.45 -3.67
C ASP A 52 -11.15 -1.49 -3.28
N MET A 53 -11.62 -2.62 -2.77
CA MET A 53 -12.96 -2.76 -2.21
C MET A 53 -12.91 -2.76 -0.68
N CYS A 54 -13.79 -1.98 -0.06
CA CYS A 54 -13.93 -1.94 1.39
C CYS A 54 -14.24 -3.36 1.92
N PRO A 55 -13.45 -3.90 2.87
CA PRO A 55 -13.70 -5.23 3.41
C PRO A 55 -14.96 -5.29 4.31
N GLU A 56 -15.47 -4.14 4.76
CA GLU A 56 -16.62 -4.07 5.68
C GLU A 56 -17.96 -3.86 4.96
N CYS A 57 -17.97 -3.19 3.81
CA CYS A 57 -19.20 -2.80 3.12
C CYS A 57 -19.14 -2.91 1.59
N GLU A 58 -18.07 -3.48 1.05
CA GLU A 58 -17.86 -3.70 -0.40
C GLU A 58 -17.84 -2.43 -1.25
N HIS A 59 -17.80 -1.24 -0.65
CA HIS A 59 -17.64 0.01 -1.39
C HIS A 59 -16.35 0.00 -2.22
N HIS A 60 -16.48 0.26 -3.52
CA HIS A 60 -15.38 0.37 -4.45
C HIS A 60 -14.74 1.75 -4.37
N PHE A 61 -13.46 1.79 -3.97
CA PHE A 61 -12.68 3.03 -4.01
C PHE A 61 -12.26 3.35 -5.44
N TYR A 62 -11.85 4.60 -5.66
CA TYR A 62 -11.23 4.99 -6.92
C TYR A 62 -9.96 4.16 -7.19
N VAL A 63 -9.87 3.64 -8.41
CA VAL A 63 -8.70 2.92 -8.91
C VAL A 63 -8.19 3.65 -10.14
N SER A 64 -6.93 4.07 -10.12
CA SER A 64 -6.30 4.67 -11.30
C SER A 64 -6.26 3.68 -12.47
N CYS A 65 -6.27 4.20 -13.70
CA CYS A 65 -6.20 3.38 -14.91
C CYS A 65 -5.04 2.37 -14.86
N ARG A 66 -3.81 2.83 -14.55
CA ARG A 66 -2.62 1.97 -14.44
C ARG A 66 -2.80 0.85 -13.43
N ARG A 67 -3.36 1.16 -12.26
CA ARG A 67 -3.63 0.16 -11.22
C ARG A 67 -4.68 -0.85 -11.66
N ARG A 68 -5.74 -0.40 -12.33
CA ARG A 68 -6.79 -1.30 -12.86
C ARG A 68 -6.22 -2.25 -13.91
N ILE A 69 -5.34 -1.77 -14.79
CA ILE A 69 -4.62 -2.60 -15.77
C ILE A 69 -3.87 -3.75 -15.06
N SER A 70 -3.09 -3.43 -14.03
CA SER A 70 -2.34 -4.43 -13.25
C SER A 70 -3.23 -5.42 -12.48
N GLN A 71 -4.48 -5.08 -12.19
CA GLN A 71 -5.42 -5.99 -11.52
C GLN A 71 -6.08 -6.99 -12.48
N LEU A 72 -6.19 -6.62 -13.77
CA LEU A 72 -6.99 -7.36 -14.75
C LEU A 72 -6.14 -8.19 -15.70
N LEU A 73 -4.96 -7.70 -16.07
CA LEU A 73 -4.10 -8.33 -17.06
C LEU A 73 -2.97 -9.10 -16.40
N ASP A 74 -2.47 -10.11 -17.10
CA ASP A 74 -1.28 -10.85 -16.67
C ASP A 74 -0.06 -9.92 -16.65
N GLU A 75 0.88 -10.21 -15.76
CA GLU A 75 2.11 -9.43 -15.62
C GLU A 75 2.90 -9.39 -16.94
N GLU A 76 3.42 -8.21 -17.29
CA GLU A 76 4.14 -7.95 -18.55
C GLU A 76 3.34 -8.20 -19.86
N SER A 77 2.01 -8.39 -19.80
CA SER A 77 1.17 -8.61 -21.00
C SER A 77 0.58 -7.33 -21.61
N PHE A 78 0.63 -6.21 -20.89
CA PHE A 78 0.00 -4.97 -21.33
C PHE A 78 0.82 -4.21 -22.38
N GLU A 79 0.20 -3.92 -23.53
CA GLU A 79 0.73 -3.03 -24.55
C GLU A 79 -0.17 -1.80 -24.69
N GLU A 80 0.39 -0.59 -24.49
CA GLU A 80 -0.37 0.66 -24.59
C GLU A 80 -0.53 1.09 -26.04
N TRP A 81 -1.78 1.30 -26.47
CA TRP A 81 -2.08 1.77 -27.82
C TRP A 81 -2.35 3.27 -27.82
N PHE A 82 -1.81 3.96 -28.83
CA PHE A 82 -1.98 5.41 -29.05
C PHE A 82 -1.58 6.31 -27.84
N PRO A 83 -0.37 6.16 -27.27
CA PRO A 83 0.05 6.94 -26.09
C PRO A 83 0.12 8.45 -26.33
N GLY A 84 0.16 8.88 -27.60
CA GLY A 84 0.17 10.30 -27.99
C GLY A 84 -1.21 10.88 -28.28
N LEU A 85 -2.30 10.12 -28.11
CA LEU A 85 -3.65 10.63 -28.36
C LEU A 85 -4.00 11.67 -27.29
N MET A 86 -4.30 12.89 -27.74
CA MET A 86 -4.61 14.03 -26.87
C MET A 86 -5.95 14.67 -27.26
N PRO A 87 -6.69 15.24 -26.30
CA PRO A 87 -7.93 15.94 -26.60
C PRO A 87 -7.65 17.19 -27.44
N THR A 88 -8.57 17.50 -28.34
CA THR A 88 -8.62 18.78 -29.07
C THR A 88 -9.84 19.56 -28.62
N ASP A 89 -9.84 20.88 -28.83
CA ASP A 89 -10.99 21.76 -28.54
C ASP A 89 -11.58 22.33 -29.83
N PRO A 90 -12.37 21.54 -30.60
CA PRO A 90 -12.94 22.00 -31.85
C PRO A 90 -14.07 23.04 -31.65
N LEU A 91 -14.62 23.14 -30.44
CA LEU A 91 -15.72 24.04 -30.12
C LEU A 91 -15.24 25.39 -29.59
N GLY A 92 -13.95 25.54 -29.29
CA GLY A 92 -13.41 26.72 -28.60
C GLY A 92 -14.11 26.96 -27.26
N PHE A 93 -14.43 25.87 -26.55
CA PHE A 93 -15.31 25.94 -25.39
C PHE A 93 -14.62 26.63 -24.21
N ASN A 94 -15.30 27.63 -23.65
CA ASN A 94 -14.77 28.43 -22.56
C ASN A 94 -15.69 28.42 -21.34
N ASP A 95 -15.22 27.79 -20.26
CA ASP A 95 -15.81 27.87 -18.91
C ASP A 95 -15.05 28.96 -18.11
N LYS A 96 -14.97 28.87 -16.78
CA LYS A 96 -14.12 29.72 -15.94
C LYS A 96 -12.64 29.70 -16.34
N LYS A 97 -12.18 28.62 -16.96
CA LYS A 97 -10.87 28.49 -17.62
C LYS A 97 -11.08 27.79 -18.96
N PRO A 98 -10.37 28.21 -20.03
CA PRO A 98 -10.39 27.50 -21.31
C PRO A 98 -9.96 26.04 -21.12
N TYR A 99 -10.56 25.10 -21.86
CA TYR A 99 -10.24 23.68 -21.75
C TYR A 99 -8.76 23.40 -22.09
N SER A 100 -8.19 24.16 -23.02
CA SER A 100 -6.76 24.12 -23.39
C SER A 100 -5.80 24.59 -22.29
N GLN A 101 -6.31 25.31 -21.27
CA GLN A 101 -5.53 25.89 -20.17
C GLN A 101 -5.88 25.26 -18.80
N ARG A 102 -6.62 24.15 -18.80
CA ARG A 102 -7.03 23.46 -17.58
C ARG A 102 -5.96 22.54 -17.02
#